data_AF-A0AAD6CXV9-F1
#
_entry.id   AF-A0AAD6CXV9-F1
#
_cell.length_a   1.000
_cell.length_b   1.000
_cell.length_c   1.000
_cell.angle_alpha   90.00
_cell.angle_beta   90.00
_cell.angle_gamma   90.00
#
_symmetry.space_group_name_H-M   'P 1'
#
loop_
_entity.id
_entity.type
_entity.pdbx_description
1 polymer ?
#
loop_
_entity_poly.entity_id
_entity_poly.type
_entity_poly.pdbx_seq_one_letter_code
_entity_poly.pdbx_strand_id
1 'polypeptide(L)'
;MSFAEHARDHPDQWFEYCHRAYDYIESIQSDAANARERVDQAELQLQAAKIEITRLTNELAAAERDRLRDAAVLEYQKKLYDEAQQTIARTEAARMRAVELAIPMVNTVPAPALEPAAEPAIAAVMGAPPSLTPESSGSHVRSERLPDPDKFEGERKDLRRFVSQVKEKLNINRDRYPTPQSRMTYVTNRLKGVPYAQILPTPRGRSIFDRSLSPEDSVKGVSLA
;
A
#
# COMPACT_ATOMS: atom_id res chain seq x y z
N MET A 1 -55.40 57.85 14.08
CA MET A 1 -54.22 58.18 13.26
C MET A 1 -54.09 57.15 12.17
N SER A 2 -54.04 57.57 10.92
CA SER A 2 -53.68 56.69 9.82
C SER A 2 -52.16 56.44 9.81
N PHE A 3 -51.74 55.34 9.20
CA PHE A 3 -50.31 55.02 9.02
C PHE A 3 -49.53 56.19 8.38
N ALA A 4 -50.14 56.86 7.39
CA ALA A 4 -49.50 57.99 6.69
C ALA A 4 -49.32 59.23 7.58
N GLU A 5 -50.17 59.41 8.60
CA GLU A 5 -50.03 60.50 9.57
C GLU A 5 -48.90 60.16 10.56
N HIS A 6 -48.93 58.96 11.16
CA HIS A 6 -47.90 58.52 12.10
C HIS A 6 -46.51 58.44 11.47
N ALA A 7 -46.41 58.03 10.20
CA ALA A 7 -45.16 57.98 9.47
C ALA A 7 -44.58 59.37 9.16
N ARG A 8 -45.45 60.37 8.99
CA ARG A 8 -45.02 61.76 8.79
C ARG A 8 -44.54 62.39 10.10
N ASP A 9 -45.18 62.06 11.21
CA ASP A 9 -44.87 62.64 12.52
C ASP A 9 -43.66 61.98 13.20
N HIS A 10 -43.30 60.74 12.81
CA HIS A 10 -42.20 59.96 13.39
C HIS A 10 -41.27 59.32 12.34
N PRO A 11 -40.67 60.10 11.42
CA PRO A 11 -39.85 59.56 10.34
C PRO A 11 -38.62 58.77 10.86
N ASP A 12 -37.98 59.25 11.93
CA ASP A 12 -36.78 58.62 12.49
C ASP A 12 -37.08 57.23 13.06
N GLN A 13 -38.23 57.05 13.70
CA GLN A 13 -38.65 55.76 14.25
C GLN A 13 -38.93 54.74 13.14
N TRP A 14 -39.52 55.18 12.05
CA TRP A 14 -39.75 54.32 10.88
C TRP A 14 -38.45 53.99 10.15
N PHE A 15 -37.53 54.94 10.04
CA PHE A 15 -36.21 54.69 9.49
C PHE A 15 -35.47 53.63 10.31
N GLU A 16 -35.41 53.79 11.64
CA GLU A 16 -34.82 52.81 12.55
C GLU A 16 -35.47 51.43 12.45
N TYR A 17 -36.81 51.38 12.40
CA TYR A 17 -37.53 50.13 12.24
C TYR A 17 -37.17 49.43 10.93
N CYS A 18 -37.22 50.15 9.81
CA CYS A 18 -36.88 49.62 8.50
C CYS A 18 -35.42 49.16 8.45
N HIS A 19 -34.48 49.95 8.96
CA HIS A 19 -33.07 49.61 9.01
C HIS A 19 -32.84 48.31 9.78
N ARG A 20 -33.38 48.19 11.00
CA ARG A 20 -33.28 46.96 11.81
C ARG A 20 -33.94 45.77 11.15
N ALA A 21 -35.06 45.97 10.46
CA ALA A 21 -35.73 44.91 9.73
C ALA A 21 -34.85 44.37 8.59
N TYR A 22 -34.18 45.26 7.84
CA TYR A 22 -33.24 44.86 6.79
C TYR A 22 -32.00 44.15 7.36
N ASP A 23 -31.38 44.70 8.40
CA ASP A 23 -30.22 44.09 9.05
C ASP A 23 -30.56 42.69 9.59
N TYR A 24 -31.74 42.52 10.18
CA TYR A 24 -32.21 41.22 10.65
C TYR A 24 -32.41 40.24 9.50
N ILE A 25 -33.03 40.66 8.40
CA ILE A 25 -33.23 39.81 7.22
C ILE A 25 -31.88 39.37 6.64
N GLU A 26 -30.92 40.29 6.52
CA GLU A 26 -29.59 40.00 6.01
C GLU A 26 -28.84 39.01 6.92
N SER A 27 -28.91 39.22 8.24
CA SER A 27 -28.33 38.30 9.23
C SER A 27 -28.92 36.90 9.10
N ILE A 28 -30.24 36.76 9.02
CA ILE A 28 -30.90 35.46 8.90
C ILE A 28 -30.56 34.78 7.58
N GLN A 29 -30.46 35.53 6.47
CA GLN A 29 -30.05 34.98 5.18
C GLN A 29 -28.60 34.47 5.21
N SER A 30 -27.69 35.22 5.85
CA SER A 30 -26.30 34.80 6.06
C SER A 30 -26.23 33.53 6.91
N ASP A 31 -26.96 33.49 8.02
CA ASP A 31 -27.02 32.31 8.90
C ASP A 31 -27.59 31.08 8.19
N ALA A 32 -28.63 31.27 7.38
CA ALA A 32 -29.22 30.20 6.57
C ALA A 32 -28.24 29.67 5.52
N ALA A 33 -27.48 30.56 4.86
CA ALA A 33 -26.44 30.16 3.90
C ALA A 33 -25.32 29.36 4.58
N ASN A 34 -24.82 29.84 5.72
CA ASN A 34 -23.80 29.15 6.51
C ASN A 34 -24.29 27.80 7.05
N ALA A 35 -25.56 27.70 7.45
CA ALA A 35 -26.16 26.44 7.85
C ALA A 35 -26.23 25.45 6.69
N ARG A 36 -26.60 25.92 5.49
CA ARG A 36 -26.66 25.09 4.29
C ARG A 36 -25.29 24.56 3.90
N GLU A 37 -24.26 25.41 3.90
CA GLU A 37 -22.89 24.99 3.59
C GLU A 37 -22.39 23.91 4.56
N ARG A 38 -22.70 24.03 5.86
CA ARG A 38 -22.36 23.00 6.85
C ARG A 38 -23.07 21.67 6.59
N VAL A 39 -24.34 21.70 6.16
CA VAL A 39 -25.08 20.49 5.79
C VAL A 39 -24.45 19.84 4.56
N ASP A 40 -24.17 20.61 3.51
CA ASP A 40 -23.53 20.11 2.29
C ASP A 40 -22.15 19.49 2.61
N GLN A 41 -21.37 20.13 3.48
CA GLN A 41 -20.08 19.60 3.94
C GLN A 41 -20.25 18.29 4.73
N ALA A 42 -21.22 18.22 5.64
CA ALA A 42 -21.49 17.01 6.41
C ALA A 42 -21.98 15.85 5.53
N GLU A 43 -22.78 16.13 4.50
CA GLU A 43 -23.21 15.14 3.52
C GLU A 43 -22.04 14.57 2.72
N LEU A 44 -21.11 15.41 2.28
CA LEU A 44 -19.88 14.97 1.61
C LEU A 44 -19.02 14.08 2.52
N GLN A 45 -18.88 14.45 3.79
CA GLN A 45 -18.16 13.63 4.78
C GLN A 45 -18.86 12.28 5.00
N LEU A 46 -20.19 12.28 5.09
CA LEU A 46 -20.97 11.06 5.24
C LEU A 46 -20.82 10.14 4.03
N GLN A 47 -20.83 10.68 2.81
CA GLN A 47 -20.58 9.90 1.61
C GLN A 47 -19.17 9.31 1.59
N ALA A 48 -18.15 10.10 1.92
CA ALA A 48 -16.78 9.62 2.02
C ALA A 48 -16.63 8.49 3.05
N ALA A 49 -17.24 8.65 4.23
CA ALA A 49 -17.24 7.62 5.26
C ALA A 49 -17.95 6.32 4.80
N LYS A 50 -19.07 6.43 4.08
CA LYS A 50 -19.77 5.26 3.53
C LYS A 50 -18.93 4.49 2.51
N ILE A 51 -18.23 5.21 1.63
CA ILE A 51 -17.31 4.60 0.65
C ILE A 51 -16.20 3.84 1.40
N GLU A 52 -15.62 4.46 2.43
CA GLU A 52 -14.55 3.86 3.20
C GLU A 52 -15.00 2.63 4.00
N ILE A 53 -16.17 2.69 4.64
CA ILE A 53 -16.76 1.52 5.31
C ILE A 53 -16.93 0.37 4.32
N THR A 54 -17.48 0.65 3.15
CA THR A 54 -17.69 -0.38 2.11
C THR A 54 -16.36 -1.00 1.67
N ARG A 55 -15.31 -0.18 1.49
CA ARG A 55 -13.95 -0.66 1.16
C ARG A 55 -13.42 -1.58 2.25
N LEU A 56 -13.45 -1.15 3.50
CA LEU A 56 -12.94 -1.92 4.64
C LEU A 56 -13.71 -3.21 4.86
N THR A 57 -15.03 -3.21 4.68
CA THR A 57 -15.85 -4.43 4.75
C THR A 57 -15.42 -5.45 3.70
N ASN A 58 -15.18 -5.01 2.46
CA ASN A 58 -14.72 -5.89 1.39
C ASN A 58 -13.31 -6.44 1.66
N GLU A 59 -12.41 -5.62 2.21
CA GLU A 59 -11.06 -6.04 2.59
C GLU A 59 -11.08 -7.06 3.73
N LEU A 60 -11.91 -6.83 4.75
CA LEU A 60 -12.08 -7.77 5.85
C LEU A 60 -12.60 -9.13 5.35
N ALA A 61 -13.63 -9.11 4.49
CA ALA A 61 -14.18 -10.34 3.89
C ALA A 61 -13.16 -11.06 2.97
N ALA A 62 -12.22 -10.35 2.36
CA ALA A 62 -11.12 -10.97 1.61
C ALA A 62 -10.11 -11.62 2.56
N ALA A 63 -9.68 -10.89 3.59
CA ALA A 63 -8.73 -11.40 4.59
C ALA A 63 -9.27 -12.63 5.34
N GLU A 64 -10.57 -12.66 5.65
CA GLU A 64 -11.22 -13.83 6.27
C GLU A 64 -11.19 -15.06 5.36
N ARG A 65 -11.44 -14.88 4.05
CA ARG A 65 -11.35 -15.98 3.08
C ARG A 65 -9.92 -16.52 2.96
N ASP A 66 -8.93 -15.63 2.92
CA ASP A 66 -7.53 -16.02 2.86
C ASP A 66 -7.12 -16.78 4.13
N ARG A 67 -7.53 -16.28 5.30
CA ARG A 67 -7.28 -16.96 6.60
C ARG A 67 -7.90 -18.36 6.63
N LEU A 68 -9.12 -18.53 6.14
CA LEU A 68 -9.78 -19.84 6.09
C LEU A 68 -9.06 -20.80 5.13
N ARG A 69 -8.60 -20.28 3.99
CA ARG A 69 -7.80 -21.06 3.04
C ARG A 69 -6.49 -21.53 3.66
N ASP A 70 -5.77 -20.64 4.34
CA ASP A 70 -4.50 -20.97 4.99
C ASP A 70 -4.69 -22.00 6.10
N ALA A 71 -5.76 -21.87 6.90
CA ALA A 71 -6.11 -22.86 7.92
C ALA A 71 -6.37 -24.25 7.31
N ALA A 72 -7.12 -24.32 6.21
CA ALA A 72 -7.39 -25.59 5.53
C ALA A 72 -6.10 -26.22 4.94
N VAL A 73 -5.20 -25.41 4.39
CA VAL A 73 -3.90 -25.88 3.88
C VAL A 73 -3.05 -26.46 5.00
N LEU A 74 -2.97 -25.76 6.15
CA LEU A 74 -2.22 -26.24 7.31
C LEU A 74 -2.78 -27.55 7.86
N GLU A 75 -4.10 -27.69 7.94
CA GLU A 75 -4.75 -28.93 8.38
C GLU A 75 -4.43 -30.09 7.42
N TYR A 76 -4.51 -29.85 6.12
CA TYR A 76 -4.18 -30.86 5.12
C TYR A 76 -2.70 -31.29 5.20
N GLN A 77 -1.78 -30.33 5.33
CA GLN A 77 -0.35 -30.62 5.48
C GLN A 77 -0.06 -31.42 6.76
N LYS A 78 -0.71 -31.06 7.87
CA LYS A 78 -0.59 -31.82 9.12
C LYS A 78 -1.06 -33.26 8.95
N LYS A 79 -2.21 -33.47 8.29
CA LYS A 79 -2.72 -34.82 8.02
C LYS A 79 -1.73 -35.66 7.20
N LEU A 80 -1.16 -35.08 6.13
CA LEU A 80 -0.14 -35.77 5.32
C LEU A 80 1.10 -36.14 6.15
N TYR A 81 1.54 -35.23 7.02
CA TYR A 81 2.67 -35.48 7.90
C TYR A 81 2.38 -36.64 8.87
N ASP A 82 1.21 -36.64 9.50
CA ASP A 82 0.79 -37.68 10.43
C ASP A 82 0.67 -39.05 9.74
N GLU A 83 0.14 -39.11 8.52
CA GLU A 83 0.07 -40.33 7.70
C GLU A 83 1.47 -40.85 7.33
N ALA A 84 2.39 -39.96 6.97
CA ALA A 84 3.77 -40.33 6.69
C ALA A 84 4.48 -40.88 7.93
N GLN A 85 4.31 -40.24 9.10
CA GLN A 85 4.87 -40.70 10.37
C GLN A 85 4.34 -42.08 10.76
N GLN A 86 3.04 -42.32 10.61
CA GLN A 86 2.45 -43.64 10.87
C GLN A 86 3.02 -44.71 9.94
N THR A 87 3.23 -44.37 8.66
CA THR A 87 3.80 -45.31 7.68
C THR A 87 5.24 -45.67 8.02
N ILE A 88 6.05 -44.70 8.43
CA ILE A 88 7.43 -44.92 8.91
C ILE A 88 7.41 -45.83 10.13
N ALA A 89 6.63 -45.51 11.16
CA ALA A 89 6.55 -46.31 12.38
C ALA A 89 6.10 -47.75 12.12
N ARG A 90 5.11 -47.96 11.22
CA ARG A 90 4.67 -49.30 10.80
C ARG A 90 5.77 -50.07 10.09
N THR A 91 6.48 -49.41 9.17
CA THR A 91 7.60 -50.01 8.42
C THR A 91 8.72 -50.42 9.37
N GLU A 92 9.09 -49.56 10.32
CA GLU A 92 10.11 -49.84 11.32
C GLU A 92 9.71 -51.00 12.25
N ALA A 93 8.46 -51.03 12.71
CA ALA A 93 7.96 -52.13 13.52
C ALA A 93 7.95 -53.46 12.76
N ALA A 94 7.58 -53.45 11.47
CA ALA A 94 7.64 -54.63 10.62
C ALA A 94 9.09 -55.10 10.41
N ARG A 95 10.03 -54.17 10.23
CA ARG A 95 11.47 -54.47 10.13
C ARG A 95 11.99 -55.12 11.41
N MET A 96 11.66 -54.58 12.58
CA MET A 96 12.07 -55.17 13.87
C MET A 96 11.53 -56.59 14.03
N ARG A 97 10.23 -56.82 13.77
CA ARG A 97 9.65 -58.17 13.82
C ARG A 97 10.31 -59.15 12.85
N ALA A 98 10.65 -58.70 11.64
CA ALA A 98 11.34 -59.55 10.67
C ALA A 98 12.74 -59.94 11.15
N VAL A 99 13.47 -59.02 11.82
CA VAL A 99 14.77 -59.33 12.43
C VAL A 99 14.63 -60.33 13.58
N GLU A 100 13.63 -60.15 14.46
CA GLU A 100 13.36 -61.10 15.56
C GLU A 100 13.07 -62.51 15.07
N LEU A 101 12.23 -62.66 14.03
CA LEU A 101 11.91 -63.96 13.42
C LEU A 101 13.10 -64.59 12.66
N ALA A 102 14.06 -63.78 12.24
CA ALA A 102 15.26 -64.24 11.55
C ALA A 102 16.38 -64.70 12.50
N ILE A 103 16.21 -64.56 13.83
CA ILE A 103 17.13 -65.12 14.82
C ILE A 103 16.95 -66.65 14.84
N PRO A 104 17.95 -67.44 14.41
CA PRO A 104 17.81 -68.90 14.37
C PRO A 104 17.75 -69.47 15.80
N MET A 105 16.70 -70.23 16.13
CA MET A 105 16.69 -71.08 17.33
C MET A 105 17.70 -72.23 17.15
N VAL A 106 18.96 -71.97 17.48
CA VAL A 106 19.97 -73.03 17.65
C VAL A 106 20.02 -73.41 19.12
N ASN A 107 19.30 -74.46 19.49
CA ASN A 107 19.69 -75.31 20.61
C ASN A 107 20.73 -76.30 20.08
N THR A 108 22.02 -76.09 20.37
CA THR A 108 23.03 -77.12 20.72
C THR A 108 24.31 -76.41 21.21
N VAL A 109 24.77 -76.74 22.41
CA VAL A 109 26.02 -76.33 23.12
C VAL A 109 26.67 -77.66 23.59
N PRO A 110 28.02 -77.90 23.66
CA PRO A 110 29.04 -77.02 24.25
C PRO A 110 30.40 -76.84 23.53
N ALA A 111 31.10 -75.80 24.04
CA ALA A 111 32.43 -75.25 23.73
C ALA A 111 33.61 -76.20 24.14
N PRO A 112 34.94 -75.89 23.95
CA PRO A 112 35.61 -74.67 24.43
C PRO A 112 36.82 -74.15 23.61
N ALA A 113 37.10 -72.84 23.68
CA ALA A 113 38.48 -72.35 23.74
C ALA A 113 38.53 -71.05 24.55
N LEU A 114 39.49 -71.03 25.48
CA LEU A 114 39.65 -70.11 26.61
C LEU A 114 39.99 -68.66 26.21
N GLU A 115 39.33 -67.72 26.91
CA GLU A 115 39.84 -66.53 27.66
C GLU A 115 41.38 -66.27 27.66
N PRO A 116 41.88 -65.02 27.83
CA PRO A 116 41.30 -64.04 28.78
C PRO A 116 41.27 -62.53 28.40
N ALA A 117 40.26 -61.88 28.98
CA ALA A 117 40.23 -60.57 29.64
C ALA A 117 41.34 -59.52 29.38
N ALA A 118 40.94 -58.32 28.95
CA ALA A 118 40.83 -57.13 29.82
C ALA A 118 40.63 -55.82 29.01
N GLU A 119 39.52 -55.14 29.29
CA GLU A 119 39.21 -53.72 29.07
C GLU A 119 40.26 -52.74 29.66
N PRO A 120 40.08 -51.40 29.63
CA PRO A 120 39.60 -50.49 28.58
C PRO A 120 40.51 -49.23 28.48
N ALA A 121 40.44 -48.42 27.42
CA ALA A 121 40.88 -47.02 27.55
C ALA A 121 40.25 -46.02 26.56
N ILE A 122 39.30 -45.25 27.10
CA ILE A 122 39.22 -43.78 27.11
C ILE A 122 39.38 -43.00 25.78
N ALA A 123 38.25 -42.41 25.39
CA ALA A 123 38.04 -41.05 24.84
C ALA A 123 38.94 -40.52 23.71
N ALA A 124 38.29 -40.10 22.62
CA ALA A 124 38.20 -38.68 22.29
C ALA A 124 37.14 -38.45 21.20
N VAL A 125 36.02 -37.88 21.64
CA VAL A 125 35.16 -37.04 20.81
C VAL A 125 35.99 -35.83 20.35
N MET A 126 36.20 -35.68 19.05
CA MET A 126 36.44 -34.39 18.41
C MET A 126 35.32 -34.26 17.36
N GLY A 127 34.33 -33.38 17.49
CA GLY A 127 34.45 -31.99 17.87
C GLY A 127 34.81 -31.18 16.63
N ALA A 128 33.78 -30.76 15.89
CA ALA A 128 33.73 -29.83 14.74
C ALA A 128 34.65 -28.58 14.88
N PRO A 129 34.97 -27.78 13.83
CA PRO A 129 34.13 -27.48 12.64
C PRO A 129 34.86 -27.33 11.28
N PRO A 130 34.11 -27.17 10.17
CA PRO A 130 34.68 -26.76 8.88
C PRO A 130 35.35 -25.39 8.97
N SER A 131 36.59 -25.31 8.48
CA SER A 131 37.35 -24.07 8.36
C SER A 131 36.71 -23.17 7.31
N LEU A 132 35.97 -22.18 7.78
CA LEU A 132 35.64 -20.98 7.04
C LEU A 132 36.93 -20.17 6.89
N THR A 133 37.40 -20.02 5.65
CA THR A 133 38.26 -18.89 5.30
C THR A 133 37.46 -17.88 4.46
N PRO A 134 37.58 -16.59 4.81
CA PRO A 134 36.82 -15.49 4.23
C PRO A 134 37.50 -14.93 2.97
N GLU A 135 36.82 -13.96 2.36
CA GLU A 135 37.28 -13.08 1.29
C GLU A 135 37.05 -13.58 -0.14
N SER A 136 35.89 -13.22 -0.68
CA SER A 136 35.90 -12.48 -1.94
C SER A 136 34.68 -11.58 -2.05
N SER A 137 34.97 -10.29 -1.87
CA SER A 137 34.27 -9.15 -2.43
C SER A 137 32.74 -9.16 -2.38
N GLY A 138 32.21 -8.38 -1.43
CA GLY A 138 30.90 -7.77 -1.56
C GLY A 138 30.81 -6.96 -2.85
N SER A 139 30.47 -7.63 -3.95
CA SER A 139 29.76 -6.98 -5.02
C SER A 139 28.36 -6.79 -4.48
N HIS A 140 28.03 -5.55 -4.11
CA HIS A 140 26.65 -5.12 -4.16
C HIS A 140 26.15 -5.48 -5.55
N VAL A 141 25.40 -6.59 -5.67
CA VAL A 141 24.69 -6.96 -6.89
C VAL A 141 23.65 -5.86 -7.08
N ARG A 142 24.08 -4.78 -7.72
CA ARG A 142 23.20 -3.69 -8.11
C ARG A 142 22.24 -4.27 -9.13
N SER A 143 20.97 -4.00 -8.96
CA SER A 143 19.93 -4.43 -9.90
C SER A 143 20.31 -4.03 -11.33
N GLU A 144 19.92 -4.89 -12.28
CA GLU A 144 20.10 -4.64 -13.71
C GLU A 144 19.54 -3.26 -14.07
N ARG A 145 20.29 -2.53 -14.90
CA ARG A 145 19.91 -1.19 -15.33
C ARG A 145 18.86 -1.32 -16.42
N LEU A 146 17.58 -1.32 -16.03
CA LEU A 146 16.49 -1.16 -16.99
C LEU A 146 16.67 0.14 -17.80
N PRO A 147 16.18 0.20 -19.05
CA PRO A 147 16.09 1.46 -19.77
C PRO A 147 15.26 2.47 -18.96
N ASP A 148 15.63 3.74 -19.05
CA ASP A 148 14.86 4.78 -18.38
C ASP A 148 13.55 5.02 -19.15
N PRO A 149 12.42 5.25 -18.45
CA PRO A 149 11.16 5.56 -19.11
C PRO A 149 11.23 6.89 -19.85
N ASP A 150 10.42 7.02 -20.89
CA ASP A 150 10.24 8.27 -21.63
C ASP A 150 9.79 9.39 -20.68
N LYS A 151 10.21 10.63 -20.97
CA LYS A 151 9.80 11.80 -20.17
C LYS A 151 8.31 12.06 -20.38
N PHE A 152 7.59 12.36 -19.30
CA PHE A 152 6.18 12.68 -19.35
C PHE A 152 5.95 14.18 -19.61
N GLU A 153 5.26 14.48 -20.71
CA GLU A 153 4.99 15.87 -21.14
C GLU A 153 3.60 16.39 -20.73
N GLY A 154 2.72 15.52 -20.22
CA GLY A 154 1.38 15.90 -19.75
C GLY A 154 0.21 15.28 -20.50
N GLU A 155 0.45 14.44 -21.50
CA GLU A 155 -0.62 13.79 -22.26
C GLU A 155 -1.35 12.73 -21.42
N ARG A 156 -2.68 12.90 -21.27
CA ARG A 156 -3.49 12.05 -20.38
C ARG A 156 -3.51 10.57 -20.78
N LYS A 157 -3.41 10.28 -22.08
CA LYS A 157 -3.38 8.90 -22.63
C LYS A 157 -2.09 8.16 -22.20
N ASP A 158 -0.98 8.86 -22.07
CA ASP A 158 0.33 8.27 -21.75
C ASP A 158 0.59 8.21 -20.24
N LEU A 159 -0.26 8.84 -19.42
CA LEU A 159 -0.13 8.84 -17.96
C LEU A 159 -0.13 7.42 -17.38
N ARG A 160 -1.02 6.54 -17.86
CA ARG A 160 -1.07 5.14 -17.38
C ARG A 160 0.21 4.39 -17.71
N ARG A 161 0.71 4.54 -18.95
CA ARG A 161 1.96 3.91 -19.40
C ARG A 161 3.16 4.42 -18.59
N PHE A 162 3.26 5.73 -18.42
CA PHE A 162 4.32 6.39 -17.66
C PHE A 162 4.36 5.92 -16.19
N VAL A 163 3.21 5.92 -15.49
CA VAL A 163 3.15 5.51 -14.08
C VAL A 163 3.57 4.05 -13.90
N SER A 164 3.15 3.15 -14.78
CA SER A 164 3.54 1.74 -14.73
C SER A 164 5.05 1.59 -14.89
N GLN A 165 5.64 2.23 -15.90
CA GLN A 165 7.09 2.14 -16.15
C GLN A 165 7.93 2.74 -15.01
N VAL A 166 7.48 3.86 -14.43
CA VAL A 166 8.15 4.47 -13.28
C VAL A 166 8.08 3.57 -12.05
N LYS A 167 6.93 2.96 -11.76
CA LYS A 167 6.78 2.01 -10.65
C LYS A 167 7.67 0.78 -10.84
N GLU A 168 7.68 0.21 -12.03
CA GLU A 168 8.51 -0.93 -12.38
C GLU A 168 10.00 -0.61 -12.20
N LYS A 169 10.45 0.52 -12.73
CA LYS A 169 11.82 1.01 -12.57
C LYS A 169 12.21 1.20 -11.10
N LEU A 170 11.35 1.82 -10.29
CA LEU A 170 11.63 2.05 -8.87
C LEU A 170 11.60 0.77 -8.03
N ASN A 171 10.81 -0.22 -8.44
CA ASN A 171 10.74 -1.52 -7.77
C ASN A 171 11.97 -2.37 -8.08
N ILE A 172 12.38 -2.43 -9.36
CA ILE A 172 13.51 -3.24 -9.79
C ILE A 172 14.82 -2.59 -9.35
N ASN A 173 14.94 -1.27 -9.46
CA ASN A 173 16.09 -0.51 -8.99
C ASN A 173 15.92 0.05 -7.57
N ARG A 174 15.29 -0.73 -6.68
CA ARG A 174 15.07 -0.34 -5.27
C ARG A 174 16.37 -0.09 -4.51
N ASP A 175 17.43 -0.80 -4.87
CA ASP A 175 18.80 -0.62 -4.37
C ASP A 175 19.39 0.76 -4.72
N ARG A 176 18.99 1.36 -5.86
CA ARG A 176 19.45 2.68 -6.30
C ARG A 176 18.62 3.83 -5.74
N TYR A 177 17.37 3.57 -5.38
CA TYR A 177 16.45 4.57 -4.81
C TYR A 177 15.88 4.12 -3.44
N PRO A 178 16.74 3.96 -2.42
CA PRO A 178 16.32 3.42 -1.13
C PRO A 178 15.40 4.38 -0.37
N THR A 179 15.65 5.69 -0.46
CA THR A 179 14.90 6.70 0.28
C THR A 179 13.69 7.21 -0.49
N PRO A 180 12.57 7.56 0.18
CA PRO A 180 11.43 8.22 -0.46
C PRO A 180 11.81 9.48 -1.23
N GLN A 181 12.75 10.27 -0.70
CA GLN A 181 13.24 11.49 -1.33
C GLN A 181 13.94 11.18 -2.66
N SER A 182 14.84 10.18 -2.71
CA SER A 182 15.52 9.78 -3.95
C SER A 182 14.55 9.29 -5.02
N ARG A 183 13.48 8.58 -4.61
CA ARG A 183 12.38 8.18 -5.51
C ARG A 183 11.64 9.39 -6.05
N MET A 184 11.28 10.35 -5.19
CA MET A 184 10.59 11.58 -5.61
C MET A 184 11.45 12.39 -6.60
N THR A 185 12.73 12.61 -6.28
CA THR A 185 13.67 13.31 -7.17
C THR A 185 13.77 12.62 -8.54
N TYR A 186 13.80 11.28 -8.55
CA TYR A 186 13.81 10.53 -9.81
C TYR A 186 12.54 10.77 -10.64
N VAL A 187 11.36 10.71 -10.01
CA VAL A 187 10.08 10.97 -10.68
C VAL A 187 10.04 12.39 -11.23
N THR A 188 10.44 13.38 -10.42
CA THR A 188 10.54 14.79 -10.82
C THR A 188 11.42 14.99 -12.07
N ASN A 189 12.57 14.30 -12.14
CA ASN A 189 13.47 14.36 -13.31
C ASN A 189 12.88 13.73 -14.59
N ARG A 190 11.82 12.94 -14.46
CA ARG A 190 11.08 12.32 -15.59
C ARG A 190 9.85 13.11 -16.01
N LEU A 191 9.53 14.21 -15.32
CA LEU A 191 8.51 15.16 -15.76
C LEU A 191 9.14 16.24 -16.64
N LYS A 192 8.39 16.73 -17.63
CA LYS A 192 8.77 17.86 -18.50
C LYS A 192 7.55 18.73 -18.75
N GLY A 193 7.76 20.02 -19.03
CA GLY A 193 6.69 20.93 -19.43
C GLY A 193 5.71 21.22 -18.30
N VAL A 194 4.41 21.15 -18.61
CA VAL A 194 3.32 21.52 -17.69
C VAL A 194 3.33 20.69 -16.40
N PRO A 195 3.45 19.34 -16.44
CA PRO A 195 3.57 18.53 -15.23
C PRO A 195 4.74 18.91 -14.31
N TYR A 196 5.88 19.29 -14.88
CA TYR A 196 7.04 19.72 -14.09
C TYR A 196 6.78 21.10 -13.46
N ALA A 197 6.15 22.02 -14.19
CA ALA A 197 5.81 23.34 -13.65
C ALA A 197 4.81 23.27 -12.48
N GLN A 198 3.91 22.28 -12.48
CA GLN A 198 2.92 22.08 -11.41
C GLN A 198 3.54 21.68 -10.06
N ILE A 199 4.70 21.02 -10.07
CA ILE A 199 5.38 20.56 -8.85
C ILE A 199 6.43 21.53 -8.34
N LEU A 200 6.72 22.60 -9.10
CA LEU A 200 7.60 23.65 -8.63
C LEU A 200 6.89 24.47 -7.54
N PRO A 201 7.59 24.86 -6.46
CA PRO A 201 7.05 25.76 -5.48
C PRO A 201 6.62 27.06 -6.17
N THR A 202 5.31 27.32 -6.21
CA THR A 202 4.82 28.60 -6.69
C THR A 202 5.21 29.68 -5.68
N PRO A 203 5.80 30.80 -6.13
CA PRO A 203 5.93 31.96 -5.26
C PRO A 203 4.52 32.37 -4.84
N ARG A 204 4.30 32.49 -3.53
CA ARG A 204 3.00 32.85 -2.94
C ARG A 204 2.42 34.05 -3.70
N GLY A 205 1.24 33.88 -4.31
CA GLY A 205 0.43 35.00 -4.79
C GLY A 205 0.38 35.27 -6.31
N ARG A 206 0.66 34.31 -7.19
CA ARG A 206 0.30 34.48 -8.62
C ARG A 206 -0.37 33.22 -9.16
N SER A 207 -1.70 33.30 -9.32
CA SER A 207 -2.51 32.30 -10.02
C SER A 207 -1.95 32.07 -11.42
N ILE A 208 -1.55 30.85 -11.72
CA ILE A 208 -1.08 30.39 -13.05
C ILE A 208 -2.24 30.22 -14.06
N PHE A 209 -3.45 30.67 -13.71
CA PHE A 209 -4.63 30.65 -14.57
C PHE A 209 -4.96 31.99 -15.24
N ASP A 210 -4.04 32.95 -15.25
CA ASP A 210 -4.22 34.19 -16.02
C ASP A 210 -3.35 34.21 -17.27
N ARG A 211 -3.80 33.47 -18.28
CA ARG A 211 -3.32 33.60 -19.67
C ARG A 211 -4.49 33.39 -20.63
N SER A 212 -5.25 34.46 -20.81
CA SER A 212 -5.77 34.95 -22.09
C SER A 212 -6.17 33.87 -23.12
N LEU A 213 -7.42 33.45 -23.09
CA LEU A 213 -8.17 33.13 -24.30
C LEU A 213 -9.19 34.25 -24.48
N SER A 214 -8.80 35.29 -25.20
CA SER A 214 -9.71 36.27 -25.79
C SER A 214 -10.20 35.68 -27.11
N PRO A 215 -11.47 35.28 -27.25
CA PRO A 215 -12.10 35.16 -28.56
C PRO A 215 -12.51 36.57 -29.01
N GLU A 216 -12.69 36.77 -30.32
CA GLU A 216 -13.05 38.06 -30.95
C GLU A 216 -11.87 39.03 -31.10
N ASP A 217 -11.05 38.83 -32.14
CA ASP A 217 -10.56 39.89 -33.05
C ASP A 217 -9.45 39.33 -33.97
N SER A 218 -9.85 38.43 -34.86
CA SER A 218 -9.10 38.24 -36.10
C SER A 218 -10.01 37.65 -37.18
N VAL A 219 -9.96 38.30 -38.35
CA VAL A 219 -10.63 37.92 -39.61
C VAL A 219 -12.05 38.47 -39.79
N LYS A 220 -12.13 39.76 -40.15
CA LYS A 220 -12.85 40.24 -41.35
C LYS A 220 -12.40 41.66 -41.71
N GLY A 221 -11.20 41.74 -42.27
CA GLY A 221 -10.73 42.88 -43.04
C GLY A 221 -10.35 42.41 -44.45
N VAL A 222 -11.34 42.29 -45.34
CA VAL A 222 -11.12 42.33 -46.80
C VAL A 222 -11.75 43.63 -47.26
N SER A 223 -10.90 44.61 -47.57
CA SER A 223 -11.27 45.92 -48.11
C SER A 223 -11.59 45.84 -49.61
N LEU A 224 -12.67 46.52 -49.97
CA LEU A 224 -12.85 47.46 -51.10
C LEU A 224 -12.16 47.17 -52.44
N ALA A 225 -12.99 46.99 -53.48
CA ALA A 225 -13.13 47.95 -54.59
C ALA A 225 -14.49 47.75 -55.28
#